data_AF-A0A976QG12-F1
#
_entry.id   AF-A0A976QG12-F1
#
_cell.length_a   1.000
_cell.length_b   1.000
_cell.length_c   1.000
_cell.angle_alpha   90.00
_cell.angle_beta   90.00
_cell.angle_gamma   90.00
#
_symmetry.space_group_name_H-M   'P 1'
#
loop_
_entity.id
_entity.type
_entity.pdbx_description
1 polymer ?
#
loop_
_entity_poly.entity_id
_entity_poly.type
_entity_poly.pdbx_seq_one_letter_code
_entity_poly.pdbx_strand_id
1 'polypeptide(L)'
;MVVSKSLNLPTLLVTVNIGKRSITLKKTTPKNMATAGRISGLVIQALRYMGQENVDDRGINILKRKLSDKDKKTLMTDLRYAPAWIDKVVRRLSEE
;
A
#
# COMPACT_ATOMS: atom_id res chain seq x y z
N MET A 1 17.10 0.67 -44.95
CA MET A 1 16.17 -0.38 -44.48
C MET A 1 17.04 -1.42 -43.80
N VAL A 2 17.22 -1.41 -42.48
CA VAL A 2 16.33 -2.02 -41.49
C VAL A 2 16.34 -1.18 -40.21
N VAL A 3 15.18 -0.70 -39.77
CA VAL A 3 14.99 -0.16 -38.42
C VAL A 3 14.82 -1.37 -37.51
N SER A 4 15.81 -1.67 -36.66
CA SER A 4 15.68 -2.63 -35.57
C SER A 4 14.66 -2.09 -34.59
N LYS A 5 13.39 -2.43 -34.83
CA LYS A 5 12.28 -2.21 -33.92
C LYS A 5 12.56 -3.10 -32.71
N SER A 6 13.14 -2.52 -31.66
CA SER A 6 13.28 -3.17 -30.36
C SER A 6 11.87 -3.58 -29.90
N LEU A 7 11.54 -4.85 -30.10
CA LEU A 7 10.26 -5.41 -29.73
C LEU A 7 10.27 -5.56 -28.21
N ASN A 8 9.84 -4.52 -27.50
CA ASN A 8 9.45 -4.63 -26.10
C ASN A 8 8.22 -5.56 -26.05
N LEU A 9 8.48 -6.85 -25.91
CA LEU A 9 7.45 -7.84 -25.64
C LEU A 9 6.75 -7.44 -24.34
N PRO A 10 5.40 -7.30 -24.33
CA PRO A 10 4.71 -6.96 -23.11
C PRO A 10 4.94 -8.09 -22.12
N THR A 11 5.62 -7.76 -21.01
CA THR A 11 5.68 -8.64 -19.86
C THR A 11 4.24 -9.04 -19.53
N LEU A 12 3.90 -10.33 -19.63
CA LEU A 12 2.55 -10.83 -19.40
C LEU A 12 2.06 -10.36 -18.02
N LEU A 13 1.18 -9.36 -18.01
CA LEU A 13 0.54 -8.87 -16.80
C LEU A 13 -0.61 -9.80 -16.48
N VAL A 14 -0.66 -10.28 -15.24
CA VAL A 14 -1.76 -11.12 -14.78
C VAL A 14 -3.00 -10.24 -14.67
N THR A 15 -4.05 -10.60 -15.40
CA THR A 15 -5.35 -9.90 -15.34
C THR A 15 -6.41 -10.87 -14.83
N VAL A 16 -7.15 -10.45 -13.79
CA VAL A 16 -8.23 -11.22 -13.18
C VAL A 16 -9.55 -10.48 -13.42
N ASN A 17 -10.56 -11.19 -13.91
CA ASN A 17 -11.89 -10.63 -14.14
C ASN A 17 -12.80 -10.92 -12.93
N ILE A 18 -13.42 -9.87 -12.39
CA ILE A 18 -14.39 -9.96 -11.30
C ILE A 18 -15.68 -9.27 -11.74
N GLY A 19 -16.69 -10.06 -12.10
CA GLY A 19 -17.93 -9.55 -12.68
C GLY A 19 -17.66 -8.76 -13.96
N LYS A 20 -18.04 -7.46 -13.98
CA LYS A 20 -17.83 -6.55 -15.12
C LYS A 20 -16.52 -5.75 -15.06
N ARG A 21 -15.61 -6.08 -14.12
CA ARG A 21 -14.36 -5.35 -13.89
C ARG A 21 -13.16 -6.26 -14.18
N SER A 22 -12.12 -5.72 -14.81
CA SER A 22 -10.82 -6.37 -14.92
C SER A 22 -9.82 -5.71 -13.98
N ILE A 23 -9.05 -6.52 -13.26
CA ILE A 23 -7.97 -6.07 -12.38
C ILE A 23 -6.66 -6.57 -12.96
N THR A 24 -5.81 -5.65 -13.40
CA THR A 24 -4.46 -5.97 -13.88
C THR A 24 -3.46 -5.81 -12.74
N LEU A 25 -2.80 -6.91 -12.37
CA LEU A 25 -1.79 -6.93 -11.34
C LEU A 25 -0.47 -6.38 -11.88
N LYS A 26 0.05 -5.34 -11.23
CA LYS A 26 1.38 -4.80 -11.52
C LYS A 26 2.43 -5.60 -10.75
N LYS A 27 3.59 -5.81 -11.37
CA LYS A 27 4.76 -6.35 -10.68
C LYS A 27 5.15 -5.44 -9.53
N THR A 28 5.51 -6.04 -8.40
CA THR A 28 6.00 -5.33 -7.21
C THR A 28 7.10 -6.16 -6.55
N THR A 29 7.83 -5.57 -5.61
CA THR A 29 8.91 -6.25 -4.90
C THR A 29 8.39 -7.09 -3.74
N PRO A 30 9.10 -8.15 -3.32
CA PRO A 30 8.72 -8.93 -2.14
C PRO A 30 8.57 -8.07 -0.88
N LYS A 31 9.39 -7.03 -0.73
CA LYS A 31 9.30 -6.05 0.36
C LYS A 31 7.92 -5.38 0.43
N ASN A 32 7.35 -4.98 -0.71
CA ASN A 32 6.03 -4.35 -0.77
C ASN A 32 4.88 -5.35 -0.53
N MET A 33 5.13 -6.65 -0.72
CA MET A 33 4.17 -7.72 -0.48
C MET A 33 4.28 -8.34 0.92
N ALA A 34 5.29 -7.94 1.71
CA ALA A 34 5.55 -8.53 3.01
C ALA A 34 4.36 -8.41 3.98
N THR A 35 3.49 -7.42 3.75
CA THR A 35 2.27 -7.16 4.54
C THR A 35 0.98 -7.61 3.83
N ALA A 36 1.07 -8.37 2.74
CA ALA A 36 -0.10 -8.86 2.02
C ALA A 36 -1.01 -9.72 2.92
N GLY A 37 -2.33 -9.57 2.76
CA GLY A 37 -3.33 -10.25 3.58
C GLY A 37 -3.48 -9.70 5.01
N ARG A 38 -2.74 -8.66 5.39
CA ARG A 38 -2.79 -8.04 6.72
C ARG A 38 -3.35 -6.62 6.64
N ILE A 39 -4.05 -6.19 7.68
CA ILE A 39 -4.62 -4.83 7.75
C ILE A 39 -3.54 -3.75 7.67
N SER A 40 -2.36 -4.01 8.24
CA SER A 40 -1.18 -3.14 8.17
C SER A 40 -0.78 -2.86 6.73
N GLY A 41 -0.83 -3.88 5.87
CA GLY A 41 -0.54 -3.73 4.44
C GLY A 41 -1.54 -2.83 3.73
N LEU A 42 -2.83 -2.96 4.04
CA LEU A 42 -3.86 -2.10 3.47
C LEU A 42 -3.66 -0.64 3.90
N VAL A 43 -3.40 -0.38 5.18
CA VAL A 43 -3.15 0.97 5.70
C VAL A 43 -1.89 1.57 5.08
N ILE A 44 -0.77 0.84 5.05
CA ILE A 44 0.48 1.31 4.45
C ILE A 44 0.29 1.63 2.96
N GLN A 45 -0.45 0.80 2.21
CA GLN A 45 -0.73 1.04 0.79
C GLN A 45 -1.65 2.25 0.59
N ALA A 46 -2.69 2.40 1.41
CA ALA A 46 -3.59 3.56 1.34
C ALA A 46 -2.83 4.87 1.61
N LEU A 47 -2.01 4.91 2.66
CA LEU A 47 -1.18 6.07 2.97
C LEU A 47 -0.17 6.35 1.85
N ARG A 48 0.50 5.33 1.31
CA ARG A 48 1.41 5.47 0.17
C ARG A 48 0.70 6.07 -1.05
N TYR A 49 -0.52 5.64 -1.33
CA TYR A 49 -1.33 6.14 -2.43
C TYR A 49 -1.75 7.60 -2.23
N MET A 50 -2.14 7.98 -1.01
CA MET A 50 -2.50 9.36 -0.67
C MET A 50 -1.28 10.30 -0.72
N GLY A 51 -0.11 9.82 -0.29
CA GLY A 51 1.08 10.66 -0.12
C GLY A 51 1.01 11.52 1.14
N GLN A 52 2.20 11.92 1.64
CA GLN A 52 2.35 12.56 2.95
C GLN A 52 1.53 13.86 3.08
N GLU A 53 1.47 14.67 2.03
CA GLU A 53 0.80 15.98 2.04
C GLU A 53 -0.73 15.88 2.15
N ASN A 54 -1.31 14.73 1.82
CA ASN A 54 -2.76 14.51 1.83
C ASN A 54 -3.25 13.78 3.09
N VAL A 55 -2.36 13.47 4.04
CA VAL A 55 -2.73 12.84 5.31
C VAL A 55 -3.07 13.92 6.33
N ASP A 56 -4.37 14.17 6.51
CA ASP A 56 -4.89 15.13 7.47
C ASP A 56 -5.42 14.46 8.76
N ASP A 57 -5.82 15.28 9.72
CA ASP A 57 -6.33 14.82 11.01
C ASP A 57 -7.64 14.04 10.90
N ARG A 58 -8.43 14.29 9.85
CA ARG A 58 -9.65 13.52 9.58
C ARG A 58 -9.28 12.08 9.22
N GLY A 59 -8.29 11.89 8.34
CA GLY A 59 -7.77 10.57 8.00
C GLY A 59 -7.24 9.82 9.23
N ILE A 60 -6.48 10.50 10.08
CA ILE A 60 -5.94 9.92 11.32
C ILE A 60 -7.06 9.54 12.29
N ASN A 61 -8.06 10.39 12.48
CA ASN A 61 -9.20 10.10 13.35
C ASN A 61 -10.04 8.91 12.85
N ILE A 62 -10.20 8.77 11.53
CA ILE A 62 -10.85 7.59 10.95
C ILE A 62 -10.05 6.32 11.29
N LEU A 63 -8.72 6.36 11.12
CA LEU A 63 -7.85 5.22 11.45
C LEU A 63 -7.88 4.89 12.95
N LYS A 64 -7.82 5.90 13.83
CA LYS A 64 -7.93 5.72 15.29
C LYS A 64 -9.21 4.98 15.69
N ARG A 65 -10.34 5.31 15.05
CA ARG A 65 -11.66 4.71 15.33
C ARG A 65 -11.82 3.32 14.71
N LYS A 66 -11.26 3.09 13.52
CA LYS A 66 -11.46 1.83 12.78
C LYS A 66 -10.49 0.72 13.19
N LEU A 67 -9.29 1.07 13.64
CA LEU A 67 -8.26 0.09 13.99
C LEU A 67 -8.39 -0.30 15.45
N SER A 68 -8.48 -1.60 15.71
CA SER A 68 -8.35 -2.14 17.06
C SER A 68 -6.92 -1.97 17.59
N ASP A 69 -6.71 -2.12 18.89
CA ASP A 69 -5.36 -2.06 19.46
C ASP A 69 -4.44 -3.17 18.93
N LYS A 70 -5.02 -4.33 18.57
CA LYS A 70 -4.30 -5.41 17.89
C LYS A 70 -3.83 -4.98 16.51
N ASP A 71 -4.67 -4.26 15.78
CA ASP A 71 -4.33 -3.75 14.44
C ASP A 71 -3.24 -2.68 14.53
N LYS A 72 -3.33 -1.76 15.51
CA LYS A 72 -2.31 -0.75 15.78
C LYS A 72 -0.96 -1.39 16.12
N LYS A 73 -0.93 -2.42 16.97
CA LYS A 73 0.28 -3.19 17.28
C LYS A 73 0.85 -3.88 16.05
N THR A 74 0.00 -4.50 15.23
CA THR A 74 0.43 -5.14 13.98
C THR A 74 1.03 -4.12 13.01
N LEU A 75 0.38 -2.97 12.87
CA LEU A 75 0.85 -1.86 12.03
C LEU A 75 2.22 -1.34 12.50
N MET A 76 2.43 -1.20 13.81
CA MET A 76 3.72 -0.78 14.39
C MET A 76 4.85 -1.76 14.04
N THR A 77 4.62 -3.07 14.17
CA THR A 77 5.62 -4.11 13.82
C THR A 77 5.97 -4.12 12.33
N ASP A 78 5.01 -3.77 11.47
CA ASP A 78 5.17 -3.78 10.02
C ASP A 78 5.75 -2.49 9.43
N LEU A 79 5.97 -1.45 10.24
CA LEU A 79 6.55 -0.18 9.78
C LEU A 79 7.90 -0.34 9.06
N ARG A 80 8.66 -1.40 9.35
CA ARG A 80 9.89 -1.74 8.61
C ARG A 80 9.70 -1.93 7.10
N TYR A 81 8.47 -2.20 6.65
CA TYR A 81 8.10 -2.34 5.24
C TYR A 81 7.53 -1.05 4.63
N ALA A 82 7.27 -0.04 5.46
CA ALA A 82 6.70 1.23 5.04
C ALA A 82 7.79 2.26 4.67
N PRO A 83 7.46 3.27 3.85
CA PRO A 83 8.25 4.50 3.73
C PRO A 83 8.42 5.19 5.09
N ALA A 84 9.58 5.79 5.32
CA ALA A 84 9.96 6.39 6.61
C ALA A 84 8.95 7.42 7.13
N TRP A 85 8.30 8.20 6.26
CA TRP A 85 7.33 9.22 6.68
C TRP A 85 6.05 8.62 7.29
N ILE A 86 5.70 7.38 6.96
CA ILE A 86 4.51 6.71 7.50
C ILE A 86 4.69 6.42 9.01
N ASP A 87 5.92 6.24 9.49
CA ASP A 87 6.20 6.07 10.92
C ASP A 87 5.62 7.24 11.74
N LYS A 88 5.80 8.48 11.26
CA LYS A 88 5.24 9.68 11.90
C LYS A 88 3.71 9.65 11.95
N VAL A 89 3.05 9.17 10.90
CA VAL A 89 1.58 9.05 10.85
C VAL A 89 1.09 7.97 11.82
N VAL A 90 1.75 6.82 11.86
CA VAL A 90 1.34 5.70 12.71
C VAL A 90 1.54 6.00 14.18
N ARG A 91 2.60 6.72 14.57
CA ARG A 91 2.81 7.15 15.96
C ARG A 91 1.66 8.02 16.48
N ARG A 92 1.10 8.88 15.63
CA ARG A 92 -0.09 9.69 15.95
C ARG A 92 -1.35 8.87 16.20
N LEU A 93 -1.38 7.59 15.80
CA LEU A 93 -2.49 6.67 16.11
C LEU A 93 -2.42 6.10 17.54
N SER A 94 -1.24 6.19 18.17
CA SER A 94 -0.99 5.78 19.55
C SER A 94 -1.08 6.94 20.54
N GLU A 95 -0.96 8.18 20.06
CA GLU A 95 -1.26 9.40 20.83
C GLU A 95 -2.78 9.52 21.00
N GLU A 96 -3.27 9.87 22.19
CA GLU A 96 -4.71 10.08 22.46
C GLU A 96 -5.31 11.22 21.63
#